data_AF-A0A6P8B4L8-F1
#
_entry.id   AF-A0A6P8B4L8-F1
#
_cell.length_a   1.000
_cell.length_b   1.000
_cell.length_c   1.000
_cell.angle_alpha   90.00
_cell.angle_beta   90.00
_cell.angle_gamma   90.00
#
_symmetry.space_group_name_H-M   'P 1'
#
loop_
_entity.id
_entity.type
_entity.pdbx_description
1 polymer ?
#
loop_
_entity_poly.entity_id
_entity_poly.type
_entity_poly.pdbx_seq_one_letter_code
_entity_poly.pdbx_strand_id
1 'polypeptide(L)'
;MNILAIIWEIICDIYWSIISPDARINEINSLRQLIDVEESTYENYKSKLIDIGLDMTERLEISEMRHVASNRYTENLRRNPSSFRFTRDVRLRYIEELKELNEDLYQRLDKRGYWGRVRAERPVGSGSEDDVGEQTVLLTGK
;
A
#
# COMPACT_ATOMS: atom_id res chain seq x y z
N MET A 1 12.91 -32.93 -4.86
CA MET A 1 13.64 -31.67 -4.60
C MET A 1 15.11 -31.90 -4.89
N ASN A 2 15.73 -31.11 -5.77
CA ASN A 2 17.13 -31.30 -6.17
C ASN A 2 18.08 -30.61 -5.19
N ILE A 3 18.84 -31.41 -4.44
CA ILE A 3 19.84 -30.95 -3.47
C ILE A 3 20.87 -30.00 -4.11
N LEU A 4 21.23 -30.23 -5.36
CA LEU A 4 22.15 -29.37 -6.12
C LEU A 4 21.61 -27.95 -6.34
N ALA A 5 20.30 -27.79 -6.53
CA ALA A 5 19.69 -26.47 -6.67
C ALA A 5 19.74 -25.67 -5.36
N ILE A 6 19.51 -26.36 -4.22
CA ILE A 6 19.57 -25.75 -2.89
C ILE A 6 21.01 -25.30 -2.57
N ILE A 7 22.00 -26.16 -2.86
CA ILE A 7 23.41 -25.83 -2.63
C ILE A 7 23.84 -24.64 -3.49
N TRP A 8 23.42 -24.61 -4.75
CA TRP A 8 23.70 -23.49 -5.66
C TRP A 8 23.09 -22.17 -5.16
N GLU A 9 21.84 -22.19 -4.69
CA GLU A 9 21.17 -21.02 -4.14
C GLU A 9 21.88 -20.48 -2.89
N ILE A 10 22.33 -21.37 -1.99
CA ILE A 10 23.10 -20.98 -0.80
C ILE A 10 24.42 -20.30 -1.20
N ILE A 11 25.13 -20.82 -2.21
CA ILE A 11 26.39 -20.24 -2.68
C ILE A 11 26.16 -18.87 -3.32
N CYS A 12 25.12 -18.72 -4.15
CA CYS A 12 24.75 -17.43 -4.72
C CYS A 12 24.38 -16.40 -3.64
N ASP A 13 23.62 -16.81 -2.62
CA ASP A 13 23.28 -15.97 -1.48
C ASP A 13 24.54 -15.57 -0.68
N ILE A 14 25.50 -16.47 -0.48
CA ILE A 14 26.79 -16.21 0.18
C ILE A 14 27.73 -15.35 -0.65
N TYR A 15 27.66 -15.40 -1.98
CA TYR A 15 28.47 -14.56 -2.86
C TYR A 15 27.95 -13.11 -2.89
N TRP A 16 26.63 -12.93 -3.06
CA TRP A 16 25.98 -11.62 -2.93
C TRP A 16 26.08 -11.06 -1.51
N SER A 17 25.97 -11.95 -0.50
CA SER A 17 26.83 -12.02 0.68
C SER A 17 27.80 -10.89 0.97
N ILE A 18 28.91 -11.05 0.24
CA ILE A 18 30.22 -10.52 0.51
C ILE A 18 30.46 -9.32 -0.39
N ILE A 19 29.83 -9.30 -1.57
CA ILE A 19 30.04 -8.26 -2.59
C ILE A 19 29.15 -7.04 -2.34
N SER A 20 27.93 -7.22 -1.84
CA SER A 20 27.00 -6.09 -1.63
C SER A 20 26.05 -6.34 -0.45
N PRO A 21 26.56 -6.37 0.79
CA PRO A 21 25.72 -6.48 1.99
C PRO A 21 24.72 -5.32 2.10
N ASP A 22 25.16 -4.09 1.79
CA ASP A 22 24.32 -2.89 1.87
C ASP A 22 23.14 -2.93 0.90
N ALA A 23 23.35 -3.45 -0.31
CA ALA A 23 22.28 -3.58 -1.31
C ALA A 23 21.14 -4.49 -0.81
N ARG A 24 21.46 -5.60 -0.13
CA ARG A 24 20.45 -6.52 0.41
C ARG A 24 19.75 -5.98 1.63
N ILE A 25 20.46 -5.28 2.51
CA ILE A 25 19.84 -4.58 3.64
C ILE A 25 18.88 -3.51 3.12
N ASN A 26 19.29 -2.72 2.12
CA ASN A 26 18.45 -1.71 1.49
C ASN A 26 17.22 -2.33 0.82
N GLU A 27 17.36 -3.45 0.11
CA GLU A 27 16.23 -4.14 -0.52
C GLU A 27 15.21 -4.65 0.51
N ILE A 28 15.67 -5.28 1.60
CA ILE A 28 14.76 -5.71 2.69
C ILE A 28 14.08 -4.51 3.36
N ASN A 29 14.81 -3.42 3.59
CA ASN A 29 14.25 -2.20 4.17
C ASN A 29 13.19 -1.57 3.26
N SER A 30 13.44 -1.50 1.96
CA SER A 30 12.47 -1.02 0.97
C SER A 30 11.21 -1.89 0.96
N LEU A 31 11.36 -3.22 0.98
CA LEU A 31 10.21 -4.13 1.06
C LEU A 31 9.43 -3.97 2.37
N ARG A 32 10.12 -3.74 3.49
CA ARG A 32 9.47 -3.45 4.77
C ARG A 32 8.67 -2.15 4.72
N GLN A 33 9.25 -1.08 4.18
CA GLN A 33 8.54 0.19 4.01
C GLN A 33 7.30 0.04 3.12
N LEU A 34 7.39 -0.74 2.04
CA LEU A 34 6.23 -1.04 1.19
C LEU A 34 5.14 -1.80 1.94
N ILE A 35 5.50 -2.80 2.75
CA ILE A 35 4.54 -3.49 3.62
C ILE A 35 3.87 -2.49 4.56
N ASP A 36 4.64 -1.65 5.25
CA ASP A 36 4.10 -0.66 6.21
C ASP A 36 3.11 0.31 5.53
N VAL A 37 3.39 0.73 4.28
CA VAL A 37 2.50 1.59 3.48
C VAL A 37 1.20 0.87 3.13
N GLU A 38 1.27 -0.36 2.65
CA GLU A 38 0.09 -1.12 2.27
C GLU A 38 -0.76 -1.51 3.49
N GLU A 39 -0.15 -1.80 4.64
CA GLU A 39 -0.85 -2.03 5.90
C GLU A 39 -1.55 -0.76 6.41
N SER A 40 -0.88 0.39 6.31
CA SER A 40 -1.50 1.68 6.65
C SER A 40 -2.69 1.99 5.73
N THR A 41 -2.56 1.69 4.44
CA THR A 41 -3.63 1.86 3.45
C THR A 41 -4.83 0.97 3.77
N TYR A 42 -4.58 -0.29 4.13
CA TYR A 42 -5.61 -1.23 4.56
C TYR A 42 -6.39 -0.70 5.76
N GLU A 43 -5.71 -0.29 6.83
CA GLU A 43 -6.37 0.23 8.03
C GLU A 43 -7.16 1.51 7.74
N ASN A 44 -6.64 2.37 6.86
CA ASN A 44 -7.33 3.58 6.42
C ASN A 44 -8.64 3.25 5.69
N TYR A 45 -8.62 2.35 4.71
CA TYR A 45 -9.82 1.97 3.96
C TYR A 45 -10.82 1.23 4.84
N LYS A 46 -10.35 0.32 5.70
CA LYS A 46 -11.19 -0.37 6.67
C LYS A 46 -11.89 0.60 7.62
N SER A 47 -11.17 1.58 8.17
CA SER A 47 -11.76 2.61 9.05
C SER A 47 -12.84 3.40 8.33
N LYS A 48 -12.59 3.83 7.09
CA LYS A 48 -13.58 4.56 6.29
C LYS A 48 -14.83 3.73 5.98
N LEU A 49 -14.66 2.44 5.70
CA LEU A 49 -15.78 1.51 5.51
C LEU A 49 -16.62 1.42 6.79
N ILE A 50 -15.96 1.31 7.94
CA ILE A 50 -16.60 1.32 9.26
C ILE A 50 -17.44 2.59 9.47
N ASP A 51 -16.88 3.76 9.14
CA ASP A 51 -17.54 5.05 9.31
C ASP A 51 -18.80 5.20 8.45
N ILE A 52 -18.82 4.60 7.24
CA ILE A 52 -20.00 4.60 6.36
C ILE A 52 -20.99 3.47 6.65
N GLY A 53 -20.80 2.73 7.74
CA GLY A 53 -21.75 1.71 8.19
C GLY A 53 -21.51 0.31 7.61
N LEU A 54 -20.25 -0.13 7.53
CA LEU A 54 -19.90 -1.53 7.23
C LEU A 54 -20.53 -2.47 8.28
N ASP A 55 -21.23 -3.50 7.81
CA ASP A 55 -21.93 -4.44 8.70
C ASP A 55 -20.96 -5.39 9.42
N MET A 56 -21.44 -6.08 10.46
CA MET A 56 -20.59 -6.94 11.29
C MET A 56 -20.05 -8.16 10.52
N THR A 57 -20.82 -8.69 9.56
CA THR A 57 -20.42 -9.85 8.76
C THR A 57 -19.30 -9.48 7.80
N GLU A 58 -19.43 -8.36 7.09
CA GLU A 58 -18.40 -7.81 6.21
C GLU A 58 -17.13 -7.45 6.99
N ARG A 59 -17.25 -6.92 8.22
CA ARG A 59 -16.11 -6.65 9.10
C ARG A 59 -15.34 -7.93 9.45
N LEU A 60 -16.05 -9.02 9.73
CA LEU A 60 -15.44 -10.31 10.03
C LEU A 60 -14.74 -10.88 8.79
N GLU A 61 -15.40 -10.85 7.63
CA GLU A 61 -14.85 -11.29 6.35
C GLU A 61 -13.53 -10.56 6.04
N ILE A 62 -13.53 -9.21 6.10
CA ILE A 62 -12.34 -8.39 5.84
C ILE A 62 -11.21 -8.73 6.83
N SER A 63 -11.56 -8.91 8.11
CA SER A 63 -10.58 -9.25 9.14
C SER A 63 -10.01 -10.66 8.95
N GLU A 64 -10.83 -11.62 8.50
CA GLU A 64 -10.40 -12.99 8.21
C GLU A 64 -9.46 -13.04 7.01
N MET A 65 -9.79 -12.35 5.91
CA MET A 65 -8.91 -12.28 4.74
C MET A 65 -7.54 -11.70 5.09
N ARG A 66 -7.52 -10.63 5.89
CA ARG A 66 -6.29 -10.03 6.42
C ARG A 66 -5.50 -11.00 7.31
N HIS A 67 -6.19 -11.74 8.17
CA HIS A 67 -5.59 -12.71 9.07
C HIS A 67 -4.93 -13.86 8.29
N VAL A 68 -5.61 -14.39 7.27
CA VAL A 68 -5.08 -15.45 6.41
C VAL A 68 -3.79 -15.02 5.70
N ALA A 69 -3.77 -13.83 5.09
CA ALA A 69 -2.57 -13.29 4.44
C ALA A 69 -1.40 -13.12 5.44
N SER A 70 -1.68 -12.55 6.61
CA SER A 70 -0.68 -12.32 7.66
C SER A 70 -0.09 -13.62 8.22
N ASN A 71 -0.93 -14.64 8.42
CA ASN A 71 -0.50 -15.96 8.85
C ASN A 71 0.40 -16.61 7.81
N ARG A 72 0.00 -16.59 6.52
CA ARG A 72 0.78 -17.14 5.43
C ARG A 72 2.15 -16.46 5.32
N TYR A 73 2.21 -15.14 5.47
CA TYR A 73 3.45 -14.39 5.51
C TYR A 73 4.37 -14.84 6.65
N THR A 74 3.84 -14.90 7.87
CA THR A 74 4.58 -15.26 9.07
C THR A 74 5.08 -16.70 9.03
N GLU A 75 4.22 -17.64 8.64
CA GLU A 75 4.58 -19.06 8.50
C GLU A 75 5.66 -19.26 7.44
N ASN A 76 5.52 -18.61 6.28
CA ASN A 76 6.51 -18.75 5.22
C ASN A 76 7.86 -18.20 5.66
N LEU A 77 7.93 -17.02 6.30
CA LEU A 77 9.20 -16.49 6.81
C LEU A 77 9.88 -17.42 7.83
N ARG A 78 9.11 -18.16 8.63
CA ARG A 78 9.66 -19.14 9.58
C ARG A 78 10.27 -20.38 8.93
N ARG A 79 9.82 -20.76 7.72
CA ARG A 79 10.27 -21.99 7.05
C ARG A 79 11.73 -21.96 6.62
N ASN A 80 12.23 -20.81 6.17
CA ASN A 80 13.61 -20.68 5.72
C ASN A 80 14.16 -19.26 5.94
N PRO A 81 14.51 -18.90 7.18
CA PRO A 81 14.92 -17.54 7.54
C PRO A 81 16.32 -17.16 7.03
N SER A 82 17.13 -18.13 6.59
CA SER A 82 18.53 -17.92 6.19
C SER A 82 18.72 -17.65 4.71
N SER A 83 17.74 -17.94 3.85
CA SER A 83 17.81 -17.58 2.42
C SER A 83 17.27 -16.17 2.19
N PHE A 84 18.11 -15.31 1.64
CA PHE A 84 17.74 -13.94 1.28
C PHE A 84 16.69 -13.95 0.18
N ARG A 85 16.91 -14.73 -0.89
CA ARG A 85 15.97 -14.83 -2.01
C ARG A 85 14.59 -15.30 -1.56
N PHE A 86 14.53 -16.35 -0.76
CA PHE A 86 13.26 -16.85 -0.25
C PHE A 86 12.56 -15.79 0.61
N THR A 87 13.31 -15.14 1.49
CA THR A 87 12.84 -14.07 2.38
C THR A 87 12.31 -12.85 1.60
N ARG A 88 12.96 -12.49 0.48
CA ARG A 88 12.52 -11.46 -0.45
C ARG A 88 11.22 -11.86 -1.15
N ASP A 89 11.17 -13.06 -1.72
CA ASP A 89 10.03 -13.55 -2.49
C ASP A 89 8.77 -13.71 -1.59
N VAL A 90 8.94 -14.07 -0.32
CA VAL A 90 7.84 -14.10 0.67
C VAL A 90 7.30 -12.69 0.95
N ARG A 91 8.17 -11.69 1.09
CA ARG A 91 7.74 -10.29 1.29
C ARG A 91 7.03 -9.72 0.06
N LEU A 92 7.54 -9.98 -1.14
CA LEU A 92 6.91 -9.55 -2.39
C LEU A 92 5.49 -10.11 -2.53
N ARG A 93 5.31 -11.41 -2.29
CA ARG A 93 3.97 -12.03 -2.32
C ARG A 93 3.03 -11.42 -1.30
N TYR A 94 3.50 -11.13 -0.09
CA TYR A 94 2.66 -10.51 0.92
C TYR A 94 2.26 -9.07 0.55
N ILE A 95 3.15 -8.31 -0.11
CA ILE A 95 2.80 -7.00 -0.68
C ILE A 95 1.71 -7.14 -1.75
N GLU A 96 1.80 -8.15 -2.62
CA GLU A 96 0.76 -8.42 -3.63
C GLU A 96 -0.59 -8.76 -2.98
N GLU A 97 -0.60 -9.65 -1.99
CA GLU A 97 -1.82 -9.99 -1.22
C GLU A 97 -2.42 -8.75 -0.54
N LEU A 98 -1.57 -7.87 0.03
CA LEU A 98 -2.01 -6.61 0.62
C LEU A 98 -2.61 -5.65 -0.41
N LYS A 99 -2.03 -5.55 -1.60
CA LYS A 99 -2.57 -4.73 -2.69
C LYS A 99 -3.91 -5.24 -3.18
N GLU A 100 -4.07 -6.55 -3.30
CA GLU A 100 -5.36 -7.16 -3.66
C GLU A 100 -6.44 -6.85 -2.61
N LEU A 101 -6.10 -6.96 -1.32
CA LEU A 101 -7.00 -6.54 -0.25
C LEU A 101 -7.34 -5.06 -0.32
N ASN A 102 -6.35 -4.19 -0.52
CA ASN A 102 -6.55 -2.76 -0.62
C ASN A 102 -7.42 -2.37 -1.82
N GLU A 103 -7.26 -3.05 -2.95
CA GLU A 103 -8.07 -2.87 -4.14
C GLU A 103 -9.53 -3.30 -3.88
N ASP A 104 -9.76 -4.43 -3.22
CA ASP A 104 -11.12 -4.86 -2.82
C ASP A 104 -11.78 -3.82 -1.89
N LEU A 105 -11.07 -3.36 -0.85
CA LEU A 105 -11.59 -2.34 0.06
C LEU A 105 -11.88 -1.02 -0.65
N TYR A 106 -11.00 -0.61 -1.58
CA TYR A 106 -11.20 0.58 -2.41
C TYR A 106 -12.48 0.46 -3.24
N GLN A 107 -12.71 -0.68 -3.89
CA GLN A 107 -13.93 -0.93 -4.66
C GLN A 107 -15.18 -0.94 -3.79
N ARG A 108 -15.11 -1.47 -2.56
CA ARG A 108 -16.22 -1.40 -1.59
C ARG A 108 -16.53 0.04 -1.18
N LEU A 109 -15.50 0.88 -0.97
CA LEU A 109 -15.67 2.32 -0.69
C LEU A 109 -16.30 3.08 -1.86
N ASP A 110 -15.84 2.80 -3.08
CA ASP A 110 -16.33 3.44 -4.30
C ASP A 110 -17.80 3.10 -4.56
N LYS A 111 -18.17 1.82 -4.46
CA LYS A 111 -19.56 1.34 -4.58
C LYS A 111 -20.52 2.03 -3.60
N ARG A 112 -20.04 2.42 -2.42
CA ARG A 112 -20.82 3.12 -1.38
C ARG A 112 -20.83 4.64 -1.56
N GLY A 113 -20.17 5.14 -2.61
CA GLY A 113 -20.10 6.55 -2.97
C GLY A 113 -19.24 7.37 -2.02
N TYR A 114 -18.31 6.75 -1.29
CA TYR A 114 -17.47 7.45 -0.31
C TYR A 114 -16.70 8.61 -0.96
N TRP A 115 -16.07 8.37 -2.11
CA TRP A 115 -15.31 9.40 -2.84
C TRP A 115 -16.19 10.56 -3.34
N GLY A 116 -17.45 10.28 -3.67
CA GLY A 116 -18.44 11.30 -4.03
C GLY A 116 -18.88 12.14 -2.82
N ARG A 117 -19.11 11.51 -1.66
CA ARG A 117 -19.49 12.21 -0.42
C ARG A 117 -18.36 13.07 0.13
N VAL A 118 -17.12 12.57 0.16
CA VAL A 118 -15.94 13.35 0.57
C VAL A 118 -15.72 14.58 -0.32
N ARG A 119 -16.06 14.49 -1.62
CA ARG A 119 -15.99 15.64 -2.53
C ARG A 119 -17.09 16.68 -2.23
N ALA A 120 -18.28 16.24 -1.80
CA ALA A 120 -19.39 17.12 -1.43
C ALA A 120 -19.23 17.75 -0.03
N GLU A 121 -18.54 17.07 0.88
CA GLU A 121 -18.26 17.54 2.25
C GLU A 121 -17.07 18.51 2.34
N ARG A 122 -16.29 18.69 1.28
CA ARG A 122 -15.37 19.83 1.20
C ARG A 122 -16.22 21.10 1.13
N PRO A 123 -16.16 22.01 2.12
CA PRO A 123 -16.82 23.28 2.00
C PRO A 123 -16.25 23.97 0.76
N VAL A 124 -17.13 24.32 -0.16
CA VAL A 124 -16.87 25.38 -1.14
C VAL A 124 -16.81 26.66 -0.31
N GLY A 125 -15.63 26.97 0.22
CA GLY A 125 -15.30 28.23 0.87
C GLY A 125 -13.84 28.51 0.54
N SER A 126 -13.46 29.63 -0.05
CA SER A 126 -14.13 30.92 -0.22
C SER A 126 -13.64 31.54 -1.51
N GLY A 127 -14.53 32.26 -2.21
CA GLY A 127 -14.10 33.16 -3.28
C GLY A 127 -13.01 34.10 -2.78
N SER A 128 -11.88 34.09 -3.47
CA SER A 128 -11.10 35.29 -3.66
C SER A 128 -11.71 35.96 -4.88
N GLU A 129 -12.68 36.84 -4.63
CA GLU A 129 -12.86 37.99 -5.50
C GLU A 129 -11.56 38.79 -5.39
N ASP A 130 -10.59 38.44 -6.24
CA ASP A 130 -9.55 39.37 -6.63
C ASP A 130 -10.23 40.40 -7.52
N ASP A 131 -10.85 41.37 -6.85
CA ASP A 131 -11.22 42.68 -7.37
C ASP A 131 -9.90 43.42 -7.70
N VAL A 132 -9.22 42.95 -8.74
CA VAL A 132 -8.12 43.70 -9.37
C VAL A 132 -8.79 44.63 -10.36
N GLY A 133 -9.04 45.85 -9.87
CA GLY A 133 -9.29 47.01 -10.70
C GLY A 133 -8.11 47.19 -11.66
N GLU A 134 -8.26 46.69 -12.89
CA GLU A 134 -7.43 47.10 -14.01
C GLU A 134 -8.22 48.07 -14.87
N GLN A 135 -7.91 49.35 -14.63
CA GLN A 135 -8.27 50.50 -15.47
C GLN A 135 -8.09 50.16 -16.95
N THR A 136 -9.18 49.94 -17.68
CA THR A 136 -9.15 50.08 -19.13
C THR A 136 -9.19 51.57 -19.45
N VAL A 137 -8.02 52.09 -19.79
CA VAL A 137 -7.78 53.48 -20.20
C VAL A 137 -8.72 53.86 -21.35
N LEU A 138 -9.59 54.83 -21.07
CA LEU A 138 -10.28 55.66 -22.06
C LEU A 138 -9.23 56.37 -22.93
N LEU A 139 -9.01 55.88 -24.14
CA LEU A 139 -8.39 56.66 -25.21
C LEU A 139 -9.47 57.50 -25.89
N THR A 140 -9.75 58.66 -25.30
CA THR A 140 -10.40 59.79 -25.96
C THR A 140 -9.35 60.84 -26.35
N GLY A 141 -9.23 61.07 -27.67
CA GLY A 141 -9.02 62.40 -28.23
C GLY A 141 -7.58 62.86 -28.51
N LYS A 142 -7.19 62.82 -29.78
CA LYS A 142 -7.04 64.02 -30.64
C LYS A 142 -6.85 63.65 -32.10
#